data_AF-A0A1L7GK34-F1
#
_entry.id   AF-A0A1L7GK34-F1
#
_cell.length_a   1.000
_cell.length_b   1.000
_cell.length_c   1.000
_cell.angle_alpha   90.00
_cell.angle_beta   90.00
_cell.angle_gamma   90.00
#
_symmetry.space_group_name_H-M   'P 1'
#
loop_
_entity.id
_entity.type
_entity.pdbx_description
1 polymer ?
#
loop_
_entity_poly.entity_id
_entity_poly.type
_entity_poly.pdbx_seq_one_letter_code
_entity_poly.pdbx_strand_id
1 'polypeptide(L)'
;MTTLLLSLLLVLARTALPTAPPAPPPPPPAAPSPAPPPASSPAAPAAVPPGVRPLPAPLSVARWWDPPPTPYAAGHRGVDLAAPVGARLRAVAAGRVHHAGQVAGRGVLSLALPNGLRTTYEPVRPLVAEGEEVAAGQVVAVLTEGSHCPAPCLHWGLLSGEAYLNPLALLARPSPRLLPQQRPEGA
;
A
#
# COMPACT_ATOMS: atom_id res chain seq x y z
N MET A 1 -15.00 4.81 88.38
CA MET A 1 -15.11 3.47 89.00
C MET A 1 -16.18 2.69 88.26
N THR A 2 -15.86 1.43 87.90
CA THR A 2 -16.79 0.30 87.66
C THR A 2 -17.66 0.26 86.38
N THR A 3 -17.14 -0.47 85.38
CA THR A 3 -17.72 -1.57 84.57
C THR A 3 -19.23 -1.62 84.23
N LEU A 4 -19.55 -1.87 82.96
CA LEU A 4 -20.55 -2.88 82.58
C LEU A 4 -20.30 -3.47 81.17
N LEU A 5 -20.25 -4.80 81.12
CA LEU A 5 -20.12 -5.68 79.96
C LEU A 5 -21.53 -6.16 79.59
N LEU A 6 -21.90 -6.23 78.31
CA LEU A 6 -23.08 -6.98 77.86
C LEU A 6 -22.79 -7.73 76.55
N SER A 7 -22.89 -9.06 76.64
CA SER A 7 -22.70 -10.04 75.56
C SER A 7 -23.97 -10.21 74.74
N LEU A 8 -23.86 -10.47 73.42
CA LEU A 8 -24.98 -10.99 72.61
C LEU A 8 -24.52 -12.02 71.57
N LEU A 9 -25.32 -13.07 71.44
CA LEU A 9 -25.09 -14.35 70.78
C LEU A 9 -24.86 -14.26 69.26
N LEU A 10 -23.93 -15.08 68.75
CA LEU A 10 -23.72 -15.32 67.33
C LEU A 10 -24.30 -16.69 66.93
N VAL A 11 -25.23 -16.70 65.98
CA VAL A 11 -25.81 -17.90 65.34
C VAL A 11 -24.78 -18.49 64.36
N LEU A 12 -24.38 -19.75 64.56
CA LEU A 12 -23.52 -20.49 63.62
C LEU A 12 -24.37 -21.15 62.51
N ALA A 13 -24.32 -20.61 61.30
CA ALA A 13 -24.77 -21.30 60.10
C ALA A 13 -23.62 -22.15 59.54
N ARG A 14 -23.80 -23.48 59.48
CA ARG A 14 -22.82 -24.42 58.91
C ARG A 14 -22.96 -24.43 57.39
N THR A 15 -22.04 -23.78 56.68
CA THR A 15 -21.91 -23.91 55.23
C THR A 15 -21.03 -25.11 54.88
N ALA A 16 -21.58 -26.09 54.16
CA ALA A 16 -20.81 -27.16 53.56
C ALA A 16 -19.99 -26.62 52.38
N LEU A 17 -18.67 -26.88 52.37
CA LEU A 17 -17.80 -26.51 51.25
C LEU A 17 -18.01 -27.46 50.06
N PRO A 18 -18.07 -26.97 48.82
CA PRO A 18 -18.04 -27.81 47.64
C PRO A 18 -16.63 -28.40 47.44
N THR A 19 -16.54 -29.73 47.32
CA THR A 19 -15.32 -30.45 46.90
C THR A 19 -15.01 -30.13 45.44
N ALA A 20 -13.81 -29.62 45.18
CA ALA A 20 -13.28 -29.41 43.83
C ALA A 20 -12.98 -30.76 43.14
N PRO A 21 -13.23 -30.90 41.83
CA PRO A 21 -12.89 -32.11 41.08
C PRO A 21 -11.36 -32.27 40.93
N PRO A 22 -10.86 -33.51 40.81
CA PRO A 22 -9.43 -33.77 40.64
C PRO A 22 -8.91 -33.22 39.30
N ALA A 23 -7.67 -32.74 39.32
CA ALA A 23 -6.99 -32.17 38.15
C ALA A 23 -6.72 -33.24 37.06
N PRO A 24 -6.76 -32.85 35.77
CA PRO A 24 -6.43 -33.77 34.68
C PRO A 24 -4.93 -34.13 34.66
N PRO A 25 -4.56 -35.32 34.14
CA PRO A 25 -3.17 -35.74 34.05
C PRO A 25 -2.37 -34.86 33.07
N PRO A 26 -1.05 -34.72 33.27
CA PRO A 26 -0.20 -33.93 32.38
C PRO A 26 -0.13 -34.56 30.97
N PRO A 27 0.00 -33.76 29.91
CA PRO A 27 0.16 -34.26 28.55
C PRO A 27 1.50 -35.00 28.38
N PRO A 28 1.59 -35.95 27.43
CA PRO A 28 2.84 -36.64 27.12
C PRO A 28 3.89 -35.67 26.55
N PRO A 29 5.20 -36.00 26.66
CA PRO A 29 6.27 -35.18 26.09
C PRO A 29 6.13 -35.07 24.57
N ALA A 30 6.30 -33.85 24.06
CA ALA A 30 6.25 -33.57 22.63
C ALA A 30 7.35 -34.32 21.87
N ALA A 31 7.00 -34.94 20.75
CA ALA A 31 7.96 -35.54 19.83
C ALA A 31 8.90 -34.45 19.25
N PRO A 32 10.15 -34.79 18.89
CA PRO A 32 11.06 -33.84 18.27
C PRO A 32 10.53 -33.38 16.90
N SER A 33 10.50 -32.07 16.67
CA SER A 33 10.09 -31.48 15.40
C SER A 33 11.00 -31.94 14.24
N PRO A 34 10.46 -32.20 13.04
CA PRO A 34 11.28 -32.44 11.86
C PRO A 34 12.14 -31.21 11.54
N ALA A 35 13.36 -31.46 11.08
CA ALA A 35 14.29 -30.42 10.67
C ALA A 35 13.68 -29.51 9.57
N PRO A 36 13.95 -28.20 9.58
CA PRO A 36 13.46 -27.30 8.55
C PRO A 36 14.02 -27.73 7.18
N PRO A 37 13.22 -27.62 6.09
CA PRO A 37 13.75 -27.81 4.74
C PRO A 37 14.87 -26.78 4.48
N PRO A 38 15.86 -27.10 3.62
CA PRO A 38 16.90 -26.15 3.27
C PRO A 38 16.25 -24.88 2.72
N ALA A 39 16.73 -23.73 3.22
CA ALA A 39 16.25 -22.42 2.80
C ALA A 39 16.34 -22.33 1.26
N SER A 40 15.17 -22.22 0.62
CA SER A 40 15.11 -21.87 -0.79
C SER A 40 15.74 -20.49 -0.92
N SER A 41 16.77 -20.36 -1.76
CA SER A 41 17.35 -19.07 -2.10
C SER A 41 16.25 -18.08 -2.48
N PRO A 42 16.33 -16.80 -2.10
CA PRO A 42 15.36 -15.82 -2.54
C PRO A 42 15.37 -15.81 -4.07
N ALA A 43 14.28 -16.30 -4.67
CA ALA A 43 14.04 -16.07 -6.07
C ALA A 43 14.10 -14.56 -6.29
N ALA A 44 14.98 -14.11 -7.18
CA ALA A 44 14.99 -12.73 -7.63
C ALA A 44 13.54 -12.31 -7.95
N PRO A 45 13.09 -11.10 -7.56
CA PRO A 45 11.71 -10.69 -7.79
C PRO A 45 11.42 -10.88 -9.28
N ALA A 46 10.42 -11.71 -9.58
CA ALA A 46 9.99 -11.98 -10.94
C ALA A 46 9.79 -10.63 -11.63
N ALA A 47 10.58 -10.37 -12.67
CA ALA A 47 10.61 -9.09 -13.35
C ALA A 47 9.19 -8.77 -13.82
N VAL A 48 8.59 -7.74 -13.23
CA VAL A 48 7.29 -7.24 -13.68
C VAL A 48 7.50 -6.77 -15.12
N PRO A 49 6.76 -7.30 -16.12
CA PRO A 49 6.85 -6.79 -17.49
C PRO A 49 6.61 -5.28 -17.44
N PRO A 50 7.32 -4.48 -18.25
CA PRO A 50 7.22 -3.03 -18.14
C PRO A 50 5.77 -2.59 -18.25
N GLY A 51 5.34 -1.84 -17.24
CA GLY A 51 3.97 -1.38 -17.12
C GLY A 51 3.59 -0.47 -18.28
N VAL A 52 2.30 -0.45 -18.59
CA VAL A 52 1.70 0.52 -19.50
C VAL A 52 1.75 1.88 -18.84
N ARG A 53 1.89 2.94 -19.64
CA ARG A 53 1.85 4.31 -19.13
C ARG A 53 0.47 4.63 -18.53
N PRO A 54 0.42 5.34 -17.38
CA PRO A 54 -0.86 5.73 -16.76
C PRO A 54 -1.64 6.76 -17.60
N LEU A 55 -0.92 7.50 -18.45
CA LEU A 55 -1.44 8.50 -19.39
C LEU A 55 -0.91 8.23 -20.81
N PRO A 56 -1.59 8.73 -21.86
CA PRO A 56 -1.07 8.69 -23.23
C PRO A 56 0.30 9.38 -23.39
N ALA A 57 0.99 9.08 -24.50
CA ALA A 57 2.22 9.78 -24.86
C ALA A 57 1.95 11.23 -25.29
N PRO A 58 2.90 12.15 -25.10
CA PRO A 58 4.09 12.04 -24.25
C PRO A 58 3.73 12.18 -22.75
N LEU A 59 4.52 11.57 -21.87
CA LEU A 59 4.40 11.86 -20.43
C LEU A 59 5.21 13.12 -20.10
N SER A 60 4.52 14.17 -19.67
CA SER A 60 5.14 15.42 -19.22
C SER A 60 5.24 15.42 -17.70
N VAL A 61 6.44 15.20 -17.17
CA VAL A 61 6.69 15.23 -15.71
C VAL A 61 6.80 16.69 -15.25
N ALA A 62 5.80 17.17 -14.52
CA ALA A 62 5.77 18.50 -13.94
C ALA A 62 6.61 18.60 -12.65
N ARG A 63 6.62 17.52 -11.86
CA ARG A 63 7.47 17.38 -10.66
C ARG A 63 8.02 15.97 -10.56
N TRP A 64 9.33 15.87 -10.42
CA TRP A 64 10.04 14.61 -10.30
C TRP A 64 9.93 14.00 -8.91
N TRP A 65 10.21 12.71 -8.84
CA TRP A 65 10.38 11.97 -7.59
C TRP A 65 11.53 12.58 -6.79
N ASP A 66 11.26 12.83 -5.51
CA ASP A 66 12.19 13.43 -4.56
C ASP A 66 11.99 12.74 -3.21
N PRO A 67 12.69 11.63 -2.93
CA PRO A 67 12.40 10.81 -1.75
C PRO A 67 12.65 11.62 -0.47
N PRO A 68 11.69 11.65 0.47
CA PRO A 68 11.92 12.33 1.73
C PRO A 68 13.02 11.57 2.53
N PRO A 69 13.95 12.28 3.19
CA PRO A 69 15.05 11.64 3.93
C PRO A 69 14.59 10.85 5.16
N THR A 70 13.38 11.13 5.65
CA THR A 70 12.69 10.36 6.71
C THR A 70 11.21 10.23 6.35
N PRO A 71 10.46 9.31 6.97
CA PRO A 71 9.05 9.09 6.64
C PRO A 71 8.18 10.36 6.73
N TYR A 72 8.51 11.32 7.59
CA TYR A 72 7.73 12.54 7.82
C TYR A 72 8.39 13.82 7.29
N ALA A 73 9.58 13.73 6.71
CA ALA A 73 10.25 14.88 6.12
C ALA A 73 9.55 15.32 4.81
N ALA A 74 9.84 16.56 4.41
CA ALA A 74 9.44 17.07 3.11
C ALA A 74 10.09 16.27 1.98
N GLY A 75 9.44 16.31 0.81
CA GLY A 75 9.88 15.64 -0.40
C GLY A 75 8.71 15.51 -1.38
N HIS A 76 8.82 14.54 -2.27
CA HIS A 76 7.82 14.17 -3.24
C HIS A 76 7.74 12.64 -3.40
N ARG A 77 6.70 12.06 -2.81
CA ARG A 77 6.48 10.61 -2.69
C ARG A 77 5.85 9.96 -3.93
N GLY A 78 6.07 10.58 -5.09
CA GLY A 78 5.56 10.15 -6.37
C GLY A 78 6.14 11.02 -7.48
N VAL A 79 5.45 11.06 -8.62
CA VAL A 79 5.71 12.04 -9.69
C VAL A 79 4.40 12.74 -10.04
N ASP A 80 4.52 13.99 -10.48
CA ASP A 80 3.37 14.74 -10.97
C ASP A 80 3.42 14.77 -12.49
N LEU A 81 2.39 14.22 -13.12
CA LEU A 81 2.27 14.17 -14.57
C LEU A 81 1.25 15.22 -15.02
N ALA A 82 1.68 16.17 -15.85
CA ALA A 82 0.79 17.18 -16.39
C ALA A 82 -0.28 16.53 -17.27
N ALA A 83 -1.55 16.79 -16.97
CA ALA A 83 -2.68 16.27 -17.72
C ALA A 83 -3.93 17.12 -17.45
N PRO A 84 -4.80 17.33 -18.46
CA PRO A 84 -6.03 18.10 -18.25
C PRO A 84 -7.01 17.32 -17.36
N VAL A 85 -7.83 18.06 -16.61
CA VAL A 85 -9.01 17.52 -15.93
C VAL A 85 -9.86 16.76 -16.94
N GLY A 86 -10.40 15.59 -16.57
CA GLY A 86 -11.13 14.72 -17.47
C GLY A 86 -10.24 13.69 -18.20
N ALA A 87 -8.92 13.77 -18.09
CA ALA A 87 -8.02 12.76 -18.66
C ALA A 87 -8.34 11.35 -18.14
N ARG A 88 -8.41 10.37 -19.06
CA ARG A 88 -8.61 8.96 -18.72
C ARG A 88 -7.30 8.33 -18.28
N LEU A 89 -7.30 7.78 -17.07
CA LEU A 89 -6.12 7.19 -16.43
C LEU A 89 -6.18 5.67 -16.55
N ARG A 90 -5.03 5.07 -16.86
CA ARG A 90 -4.91 3.63 -17.10
C ARG A 90 -4.19 2.93 -15.95
N ALA A 91 -4.60 1.70 -15.65
CA ALA A 91 -3.85 0.81 -14.78
C ALA A 91 -2.49 0.49 -15.42
N VAL A 92 -1.40 0.78 -14.71
CA VAL A 92 -0.05 0.54 -15.25
C VAL A 92 0.30 -0.95 -15.37
N ALA A 93 -0.31 -1.81 -14.57
CA ALA A 93 -0.15 -3.25 -14.63
C ALA A 93 -1.47 -3.92 -14.24
N ALA A 94 -1.59 -5.22 -14.51
CA ALA A 94 -2.69 -6.00 -13.98
C ALA A 94 -2.58 -6.09 -12.45
N GLY A 95 -3.72 -6.11 -11.78
CA GLY A 95 -3.77 -6.18 -10.32
C GLY A 95 -5.18 -5.95 -9.80
N ARG A 96 -5.27 -5.74 -8.48
CA ARG A 96 -6.55 -5.57 -7.79
C ARG A 96 -6.69 -4.17 -7.22
N VAL A 97 -7.88 -3.59 -7.29
CA VAL A 97 -8.17 -2.32 -6.64
C VAL A 97 -8.08 -2.50 -5.12
N HIS A 98 -7.10 -1.81 -4.52
CA HIS A 98 -6.89 -1.80 -3.07
C HIS A 98 -7.73 -0.73 -2.38
N HIS A 99 -7.97 0.39 -3.05
CA HIS A 99 -8.85 1.45 -2.56
C HIS A 99 -9.40 2.26 -3.74
N ALA A 100 -10.67 2.63 -3.68
CA ALA A 100 -11.30 3.54 -4.62
C ALA A 100 -12.30 4.44 -3.87
N GLY A 101 -11.94 5.68 -3.58
CA GLY A 101 -12.77 6.53 -2.75
C GLY A 101 -12.15 7.88 -2.41
N GLN A 102 -12.71 8.53 -1.38
CA GLN A 102 -12.24 9.83 -0.88
C GLN A 102 -11.26 9.63 0.27
N VAL A 103 -10.13 10.33 0.23
CA VAL A 103 -9.15 10.44 1.31
C VAL A 103 -8.92 11.92 1.57
N ALA A 104 -9.25 12.37 2.79
CA ALA A 104 -9.13 13.79 3.18
C ALA A 104 -9.78 14.77 2.18
N GLY A 105 -10.93 14.39 1.60
CA GLY A 105 -11.67 15.21 0.63
C GLY A 105 -11.13 15.18 -0.80
N ARG A 106 -10.13 14.34 -1.08
CA ARG A 106 -9.58 14.12 -2.43
C ARG A 106 -9.83 12.70 -2.90
N GLY A 107 -10.23 12.55 -4.15
CA GLY A 107 -10.48 11.24 -4.74
C GLY A 107 -9.16 10.51 -5.01
N VAL A 108 -9.05 9.29 -4.51
CA VAL A 108 -7.85 8.44 -4.59
C VAL A 108 -8.25 7.08 -5.16
N LEU A 109 -7.43 6.58 -6.08
CA LEU A 109 -7.45 5.18 -6.50
C LEU A 109 -6.09 4.57 -6.14
N SER A 110 -6.09 3.37 -5.57
CA SER A 110 -4.88 2.58 -5.42
C SER A 110 -5.06 1.15 -5.92
N LEU A 111 -4.04 0.63 -6.59
CA LEU A 111 -4.04 -0.71 -7.15
C LEU A 111 -2.92 -1.52 -6.49
N ALA A 112 -3.26 -2.64 -5.87
CA ALA A 112 -2.31 -3.66 -5.47
C ALA A 112 -1.85 -4.44 -6.71
N LEU A 113 -0.55 -4.49 -6.89
CA LEU A 113 0.12 -5.17 -7.99
C LEU A 113 0.87 -6.41 -7.47
N PRO A 114 1.36 -7.30 -8.35
CA PRO A 114 2.23 -8.39 -7.95
C PRO A 114 3.47 -7.93 -7.15
N ASN A 115 4.09 -8.85 -6.43
CA ASN A 115 5.32 -8.62 -5.63
C ASN A 115 5.16 -7.59 -4.49
N GLY A 116 3.93 -7.39 -3.97
CA GLY A 116 3.68 -6.48 -2.85
C GLY A 116 3.77 -4.99 -3.21
N LEU A 117 3.78 -4.67 -4.51
CA LEU A 117 3.77 -3.30 -5.00
C LEU A 117 2.36 -2.72 -4.94
N ARG A 118 2.25 -1.42 -4.70
CA ARG A 118 1.00 -0.67 -4.78
C ARG A 118 1.22 0.64 -5.50
N THR A 119 0.35 0.96 -6.46
CA THR A 119 0.37 2.26 -7.14
C THR A 119 -0.82 3.10 -6.73
N THR A 120 -0.66 4.42 -6.67
CA THR A 120 -1.69 5.38 -6.26
C THR A 120 -1.89 6.45 -7.32
N TYR A 121 -3.14 6.89 -7.53
CA TYR A 121 -3.55 7.92 -8.48
C TYR A 121 -4.39 8.96 -7.75
N GLU A 122 -4.03 10.24 -7.89
CA GLU A 122 -4.71 11.33 -7.20
C GLU A 122 -4.47 12.69 -7.91
N PRO A 123 -5.43 13.62 -7.96
CA PRO A 123 -6.84 13.47 -7.58
C PRO A 123 -7.66 12.85 -8.72
N VAL A 124 -8.52 11.89 -8.39
CA VAL A 124 -9.26 11.14 -9.40
C VAL A 124 -10.70 10.84 -8.99
N ARG A 125 -11.58 10.67 -9.99
CA ARG A 125 -12.82 9.93 -9.84
C ARG A 125 -12.59 8.49 -10.30
N PRO A 126 -12.60 7.49 -9.40
CA PRO A 126 -12.49 6.09 -9.80
C PRO A 126 -13.64 5.66 -10.71
N LEU A 127 -13.35 4.77 -11.66
CA LEU A 127 -14.32 4.11 -12.53
C LEU A 127 -14.45 2.60 -12.22
N VAL A 128 -13.73 2.15 -11.20
CA VAL A 128 -13.67 0.77 -10.71
C VAL A 128 -13.96 0.76 -9.21
N ALA A 129 -14.39 -0.37 -8.67
CA ALA A 129 -14.70 -0.53 -7.25
C ALA A 129 -13.56 -1.20 -6.48
N GLU A 130 -13.51 -1.00 -5.16
CA GLU A 130 -12.58 -1.72 -4.29
C GLU A 130 -12.76 -3.24 -4.42
N GLY A 131 -11.65 -3.98 -4.47
CA GLY A 131 -11.64 -5.43 -4.67
C GLY A 131 -11.71 -5.89 -6.13
N GLU A 132 -12.04 -5.02 -7.08
CA GLU A 132 -12.13 -5.34 -8.51
C GLU A 132 -10.75 -5.71 -9.10
N GLU A 133 -10.72 -6.67 -10.02
CA GLU A 133 -9.51 -7.01 -10.81
C GLU A 133 -9.44 -6.12 -12.05
N VAL A 134 -8.26 -5.59 -12.36
CA VAL A 134 -8.03 -4.72 -13.51
C VAL A 134 -6.91 -5.27 -14.38
N ALA A 135 -7.06 -5.11 -15.70
CA ALA A 135 -6.01 -5.45 -16.65
C ALA A 135 -5.03 -4.29 -16.84
N ALA A 136 -3.79 -4.60 -17.21
CA ALA A 136 -2.83 -3.57 -17.63
C ALA A 136 -3.39 -2.76 -18.81
N GLY A 137 -3.34 -1.44 -18.71
CA GLY A 137 -3.85 -0.52 -19.74
C GLY A 137 -5.36 -0.24 -19.67
N GLN A 138 -6.12 -0.93 -18.82
CA GLN A 138 -7.54 -0.67 -18.57
C GLN A 138 -7.72 0.75 -18.04
N VAL A 139 -8.73 1.48 -18.53
CA VAL A 139 -9.10 2.78 -17.97
C VAL A 139 -9.78 2.57 -16.63
N VAL A 140 -9.21 3.10 -15.57
CA VAL A 140 -9.64 2.85 -14.18
C VAL A 140 -10.09 4.10 -13.44
N ALA A 141 -9.76 5.29 -13.95
CA ALA A 141 -10.16 6.54 -13.34
C ALA A 141 -10.17 7.70 -14.33
N VAL A 142 -10.77 8.82 -13.90
CA VAL A 142 -10.73 10.10 -14.59
C VAL A 142 -10.06 11.13 -13.68
N LEU A 143 -9.13 11.91 -14.21
CA LEU A 143 -8.47 12.98 -13.46
C LEU A 143 -9.48 14.06 -13.08
N THR A 144 -9.46 14.51 -11.83
CA THR A 144 -10.30 15.62 -11.35
C THR A 144 -9.45 16.84 -10.99
N GLU A 145 -10.13 17.91 -10.59
CA GLU A 145 -9.46 19.05 -9.97
C GLU A 145 -9.00 18.74 -8.54
N GLY A 146 -8.28 19.70 -7.96
CA GLY A 146 -7.85 19.68 -6.58
C GLY A 146 -6.49 19.01 -6.37
N SER A 147 -5.59 19.03 -7.36
CA SER A 147 -4.22 18.57 -7.20
C SER A 147 -3.39 19.60 -6.41
N HIS A 148 -2.21 19.22 -5.92
CA HIS A 148 -1.30 20.16 -5.26
C HIS A 148 -0.42 20.95 -6.25
N CYS A 149 -0.61 20.73 -7.55
CA CYS A 149 0.15 21.39 -8.60
C CYS A 149 -0.45 22.76 -8.95
N PRO A 150 0.36 23.72 -9.45
CA PRO A 150 -0.14 25.00 -9.96
C PRO A 150 -1.06 24.87 -11.19
N ALA A 151 -0.93 23.77 -11.94
CA ALA A 151 -1.77 23.40 -13.07
C ALA A 151 -2.26 21.96 -12.91
N PRO A 152 -3.35 21.54 -13.57
CA PRO A 152 -3.86 20.17 -13.48
C PRO A 152 -2.78 19.10 -13.72
N CYS A 153 -2.66 18.17 -12.78
CA CYS A 153 -1.68 17.12 -12.80
C CYS A 153 -2.23 15.87 -12.10
N LEU A 154 -1.77 14.70 -12.54
CA LEU A 154 -1.88 13.45 -11.80
C LEU A 154 -0.67 13.32 -10.87
N HIS A 155 -0.91 13.27 -9.56
CA HIS A 155 0.04 12.69 -8.62
C HIS A 155 -0.02 11.17 -8.72
N TRP A 156 1.08 10.58 -9.17
CA TRP A 156 1.22 9.13 -9.35
C TRP A 156 2.28 8.60 -8.40
N GLY A 157 1.90 7.67 -7.52
CA GLY A 157 2.80 7.09 -6.52
C GLY A 157 3.05 5.60 -6.73
N LEU A 158 4.13 5.12 -6.10
CA LEU A 158 4.49 3.70 -6.01
C LEU A 158 5.00 3.39 -4.60
N LEU A 159 4.51 2.30 -4.03
CA LEU A 159 4.93 1.75 -2.76
C LEU A 159 5.33 0.28 -2.90
N SER A 160 6.30 -0.14 -2.09
CA SER A 160 6.60 -1.53 -1.78
C SER A 160 6.46 -1.72 -0.27
N GLY A 161 5.36 -2.34 0.18
CA GLY A 161 4.96 -2.27 1.58
C GLY A 161 4.68 -0.83 2.03
N GLU A 162 5.52 -0.31 2.92
CA GLU A 162 5.47 1.07 3.43
C GLU A 162 6.50 2.01 2.76
N ALA A 163 7.45 1.45 2.01
CA ALA A 163 8.51 2.23 1.37
C ALA A 163 7.99 2.84 0.06
N TYR A 164 8.12 4.16 -0.09
CA TYR A 164 7.84 4.83 -1.34
C TYR A 164 9.00 4.65 -2.33
N LEU A 165 8.66 4.42 -3.60
CA LEU A 165 9.61 4.22 -4.69
C LEU A 165 9.30 5.19 -5.83
N ASN A 166 10.27 5.37 -6.73
CA ASN A 166 10.05 6.13 -7.96
C ASN A 166 9.08 5.35 -8.90
N PRO A 167 7.87 5.85 -9.17
CA PRO A 167 6.88 5.17 -10.00
C PRO A 167 7.30 5.03 -11.47
N LEU A 168 8.18 5.90 -11.96
CA LEU A 168 8.71 5.80 -13.33
C LEU A 168 9.55 4.52 -13.53
N ALA A 169 10.00 3.88 -12.45
CA ALA A 169 10.68 2.59 -12.52
C ALA A 169 9.77 1.45 -13.04
N LEU A 170 8.44 1.62 -13.02
CA LEU A 170 7.50 0.66 -13.61
C LEU A 170 7.45 0.75 -15.14
N LEU A 171 7.89 1.86 -15.73
CA LEU A 171 7.81 2.06 -17.17
C LEU A 171 9.03 1.50 -17.88
N ALA A 172 8.82 0.97 -19.10
CA ALA A 172 9.95 0.63 -19.96
C ALA A 172 10.78 1.90 -20.23
N ARG A 173 12.09 1.84 -19.99
CA ARG A 173 12.98 2.92 -20.41
C ARG A 173 13.08 2.87 -21.94
N PRO A 174 12.75 3.97 -22.67
CA PRO A 174 13.08 4.02 -24.08
C PRO A 174 14.60 3.92 -24.23
N SER A 175 15.08 3.08 -25.15
CA SER A 175 16.50 3.06 -25.50
C SER A 175 16.87 4.44 -26.06
N PRO A 176 17.84 5.16 -25.46
CA PRO A 176 18.25 6.44 -25.99
C PRO A 176 18.72 6.25 -27.44
N ARG A 177 18.09 6.98 -28.36
CA ARG A 177 18.48 7.05 -29.77
C ARG A 177 19.15 8.39 -29.99
N LEU A 178 20.41 8.38 -30.40
CA LEU A 178 21.09 9.59 -30.81
C LEU A 178 20.39 10.18 -32.03
N LEU A 179 20.10 11.47 -31.98
CA LEU A 179 19.68 12.21 -33.16
C LEU A 179 20.88 12.28 -34.12
N PRO A 180 20.75 11.87 -35.40
CA PRO A 180 21.81 12.07 -36.36
C PRO A 180 22.16 13.55 -36.44
N GLN A 181 23.44 13.87 -36.36
CA GLN A 181 23.93 15.23 -36.61
C GLN A 181 23.52 15.60 -38.04
N GLN A 182 22.87 16.74 -38.21
CA GLN A 182 22.60 17.23 -39.57
C GLN A 182 23.95 17.53 -40.22
N ARG A 183 24.24 16.86 -41.33
CA ARG A 183 25.44 17.16 -42.12
C ARG A 183 25.25 18.58 -42.67
N PRO A 184 26.23 19.49 -42.54
CA PRO A 184 26.13 20.79 -43.20
C PRO A 184 25.96 20.57 -44.72
N GLU A 185 25.04 21.33 -45.33
CA GLU A 185 24.85 21.31 -46.78
C GLU A 185 26.15 21.77 -47.46
N GLY A 186 26.75 20.89 -48.29
CA GLY A 186 27.85 21.28 -49.18
C GLY A 186 29.26 20.75 -48.89
N ALA A 187 29.43 19.67 -48.11
CA ALA A 187 30.72 18.96 -48.01
C ALA A 187 30.90 17.87 -49.08
#